data_AF-A0A972B217-F1
#
_entry.id   AF-A0A972B217-F1
#
_cell.length_a   1.000
_cell.length_b   1.000
_cell.length_c   1.000
_cell.angle_alpha   90.00
_cell.angle_beta   90.00
_cell.angle_gamma   90.00
#
_symmetry.space_group_name_H-M   'P 1'
#
loop_
_entity.id
_entity.type
_entity.pdbx_description
1 polymer ?
#
loop_
_entity_poly.entity_id
_entity_poly.type
_entity_poly.pdbx_seq_one_letter_code
_entity_poly.pdbx_strand_id
1 'polypeptide(L)' 'MREKPTPPEDYECCESGCSPCVWDTYYEDVQEWQAEQNAEKQAAEQAAVDVKNAE' A
#
# COMPACT_ATOMS: atom_id res chain seq x y z
N MET A 1 8.79 -4.52 -4.76
CA MET A 1 7.57 -5.07 -4.16
C MET A 1 7.68 -4.92 -2.66
N ARG A 2 7.12 -3.81 -2.14
CA ARG A 2 7.02 -3.55 -0.71
C ARG A 2 6.08 -4.58 -0.09
N GLU A 3 6.37 -4.99 1.14
CA GLU A 3 5.52 -5.91 1.86
C GLU A 3 4.30 -5.18 2.42
N LYS A 4 3.18 -5.89 2.54
CA LYS A 4 1.95 -5.30 3.08
C LYS A 4 2.21 -4.90 4.55
N PRO A 5 1.96 -3.64 4.94
CA PRO A 5 2.16 -3.20 6.31
C PRO A 5 1.25 -4.00 7.25
N THR A 6 1.77 -4.29 8.44
CA THR A 6 1.02 -4.99 9.48
C THR A 6 0.39 -3.93 10.40
N PRO A 7 -0.91 -4.02 10.72
CA PRO A 7 -1.55 -3.07 11.62
C PRO A 7 -0.89 -3.11 13.01
N PRO A 8 -0.79 -1.96 13.69
CA PRO A 8 -0.34 -1.92 15.07
C PRO A 8 -1.33 -2.67 15.97
N GLU A 9 -0.81 -3.30 17.02
CA GLU A 9 -1.63 -3.97 18.02
C GLU A 9 -2.27 -2.95 18.98
N ASP A 10 -3.34 -3.36 19.67
CA ASP A 10 -4.10 -2.48 20.57
C ASP A 10 -3.22 -1.86 21.68
N TYR A 11 -2.19 -2.59 22.14
CA TYR A 11 -1.26 -2.10 23.16
C TYR A 11 -0.24 -1.06 22.66
N GLU A 12 -0.04 -0.98 21.34
CA GLU A 12 0.81 0.06 20.72
C GLU A 12 0.02 1.35 20.52
N CYS A 13 -1.31 1.24 20.43
CA CYS A 13 -2.20 2.38 20.48
C CYS A 13 -2.29 2.90 21.91
N CYS A 14 -1.65 4.05 22.16
CA CYS A 14 -1.72 4.76 23.44
C CYS A 14 -3.16 5.21 23.82
N GLU A 15 -4.12 5.18 22.87
CA GLU A 15 -5.54 5.59 22.98
C GLU A 15 -5.81 7.00 23.56
N SER A 16 -4.75 7.72 23.92
CA SER A 16 -4.78 8.99 24.64
C SER A 16 -4.31 10.16 23.77
N GLY A 17 -4.17 9.94 22.46
CA GLY A 17 -3.72 10.97 21.51
C GLY A 17 -2.21 11.23 21.53
N CYS A 18 -1.39 10.23 21.88
CA CYS A 18 0.06 10.31 21.71
C CYS A 18 0.40 10.63 20.23
N SER A 19 1.31 11.59 20.00
CA SER A 19 1.76 11.97 18.66
C SER A 19 3.27 11.71 18.53
N PRO A 20 3.71 10.98 17.48
CA PRO A 20 2.93 10.47 16.35
C PRO A 20 2.01 9.28 16.73
N CYS A 21 0.82 9.22 16.12
CA CYS A 21 -0.10 8.09 16.30
C CYS A 21 0.43 6.89 15.50
N VAL A 22 0.44 5.71 16.09
CA VAL A 22 0.86 4.47 15.41
C VAL A 22 0.04 4.18 14.15
N TRP A 23 -1.22 4.61 14.14
CA TRP A 23 -2.10 4.50 12.99
C TRP A 23 -1.73 5.44 11.85
N ASP A 24 -1.19 6.64 12.14
CA ASP A 24 -0.78 7.58 11.10
C ASP A 24 0.33 6.95 10.24
N THR A 25 1.39 6.47 10.90
CA THR A 25 2.50 5.78 10.22
C THR A 25 2.02 4.55 9.45
N TYR A 26 1.14 3.73 10.05
CA TYR A 26 0.59 2.56 9.38
C TYR A 26 -0.19 2.92 8.11
N TYR A 27 -1.02 3.97 8.15
CA TYR A 27 -1.78 4.38 6.98
C TYR A 27 -0.88 4.97 5.89
N GLU A 28 0.17 5.70 6.25
CA GLU A 28 1.17 6.18 5.28
C GLU A 28 1.84 5.00 4.57
N ASP A 29 2.32 4.01 5.32
CA ASP A 29 2.92 2.81 4.76
C ASP A 29 1.94 2.02 3.86
N VAL A 30 0.66 1.94 4.26
CA VAL A 30 -0.37 1.25 3.47
C VAL A 30 -0.62 1.97 2.15
N GLN A 31 -0.64 3.31 2.16
CA GLN A 31 -0.83 4.09 0.94
C GLN A 31 0.34 3.89 -0.04
N GLU A 32 1.58 3.90 0.46
CA GLU A 32 2.75 3.63 -0.37
C GLU A 32 2.71 2.21 -0.95
N TRP A 33 2.38 1.20 -0.13
CA TRP A 33 2.24 -0.17 -0.59
C TRP A 33 1.15 -0.30 -1.67
N GLN A 34 -0.02 0.32 -1.47
CA GLN A 34 -1.09 0.30 -2.46
C GLN A 34 -0.68 0.96 -3.77
N ALA A 35 0.04 2.08 -3.71
CA ALA A 35 0.54 2.77 -4.90
C ALA A 35 1.49 1.88 -5.71
N GLU A 36 2.43 1.19 -5.06
CA GLU A 36 3.33 0.24 -5.72
C GLU A 36 2.56 -0.95 -6.32
N GLN A 37 1.64 -1.57 -5.56
CA GLN A 37 0.84 -2.67 -6.06
C GLN A 37 -0.02 -2.28 -7.27
N ASN A 38 -0.54 -1.05 -7.28
CA ASN A 38 -1.33 -0.54 -8.39
C ASN A 38 -0.45 -0.27 -9.62
N ALA A 39 0.75 0.31 -9.43
CA ALA A 39 1.70 0.52 -10.52
C ALA A 39 2.14 -0.81 -11.15
N GLU A 40 2.43 -1.84 -10.35
CA GLU A 40 2.77 -3.18 -10.84
C GLU A 40 1.63 -3.82 -11.64
N LYS A 41 0.38 -3.71 -11.15
CA LYS A 41 -0.80 -4.22 -11.86
C LYS A 41 -1.04 -3.48 -13.16
N GLN A 42 -0.99 -2.15 -13.14
CA GLN A 42 -1.17 -1.34 -14.36
C GLN A 42 -0.08 -1.64 -15.39
N ALA A 43 1.18 -1.81 -14.97
CA ALA A 43 2.25 -2.20 -15.88
C ALA A 43 1.99 -3.58 -16.51
N ALA A 44 1.49 -4.54 -15.74
CA ALA A 44 1.14 -5.87 -16.24
C ALA A 44 -0.09 -5.84 -17.17
N GLU A 45 -1.13 -5.07 -16.83
CA GLU A 45 -2.33 -4.90 -17.65
C GLU A 45 -2.03 -4.18 -18.97
N GLN A 46 -1.22 -3.11 -18.93
CA GLN A 46 -0.82 -2.35 -20.11
C GLN A 46 -0.06 -3.26 -21.09
N ALA A 47 0.92 -4.04 -20.60
CA ALA A 47 1.65 -5.00 -21.42
C ALA A 47 0.75 -6.08 -22.04
N ALA A 48 -0.31 -6.49 -21.35
CA ALA A 48 -1.27 -7.45 -21.87
C ALA A 48 -2.25 -6.85 -22.90
N VAL A 49 -2.52 -5.54 -22.84
CA VAL A 49 -3.37 -4.82 -23.81
C VAL A 49 -2.59 -4.52 -25.10
N ASP A 50 -1.33 -4.11 -25.01
CA ASP A 50 -0.49 -3.83 -26.17
C ASP A 50 -0.28 -5.07 -27.06
N VAL A 51 -0.18 -6.27 -26.47
CA VAL A 51 -0.10 -7.53 -27.22
C VAL A 51 -1.38 -7.85 -28.00
N LYS A 52 -2.56 -7.52 -27.46
CA LYS A 52 -3.85 -7.85 -28.08
C LYS A 52 -4.26 -6.90 -29.21
N ASN A 53 -3.75 -5.66 -29.19
CA ASN A 53 -4.04 -4.66 -30.21
C ASN A 53 -3.13 -4.75 -31.44
N ALA A 54 -2.17 -5.68 -31.46
CA ALA A 54 -1.21 -5.88 -32.55
C ALA A 54 -1.59 -7.01 -33.54
N GLU A 55 -2.79 -7.60 -33.41
CA GLU A 55 -3.38 -8.59 -34.35
C GLU A 55 -4.29 -7.95 -35.41
#